data_AF-A0A4P5Z7C8-F1
#
_entry.id   AF-A0A4P5Z7C8-F1
#
_cell.length_a   1.000
_cell.length_b   1.000
_cell.length_c   1.000
_cell.angle_alpha   90.00
_cell.angle_beta   90.00
_cell.angle_gamma   90.00
#
_symmetry.space_group_name_H-M   'P 1'
#
loop_
_entity.id
_entity.type
_entity.pdbx_description
1 polymer ?
#
loop_
_entity_poly.entity_id
_entity_poly.type
_entity_poly.pdbx_seq_one_letter_code
_entity_poly.pdbx_strand_id
1 'polypeptide(L)'
;MSPSSLWRRAVATPILAGGCGCGFAFSGAAARVGDVQESETVQCPFCGQGNELVLDTSVASQRFTTDCEVCCRPFEVFAECEPGEVLSVEVQAN
;
A
#
# COMPACT_ATOMS: atom_id res chain seq x y z
N MET A 1 -17.19 11.16 15.92
CA MET A 1 -17.91 9.91 15.61
C MET A 1 -19.03 10.20 14.63
N SER A 2 -19.07 9.43 13.53
CA SER A 2 -19.93 9.51 12.31
C SER A 2 -19.69 10.70 11.38
N PRO A 3 -19.81 10.56 10.04
CA PRO A 3 -20.64 9.59 9.32
C PRO A 3 -20.02 8.99 8.02
N SER A 4 -19.92 7.67 7.88
CA SER A 4 -19.65 7.03 6.57
C SER A 4 -20.30 5.65 6.43
N SER A 5 -21.50 5.50 6.99
CA SER A 5 -22.33 4.30 6.90
C SER A 5 -23.61 4.53 6.09
N LEU A 6 -23.47 4.94 4.84
CA LEU A 6 -24.46 4.92 3.75
C LEU A 6 -23.60 4.77 2.49
N TRP A 7 -23.59 3.70 1.69
CA TRP A 7 -24.61 3.24 0.73
C TRP A 7 -24.38 1.73 0.47
N ARG A 8 -25.18 0.82 1.01
CA ARG A 8 -26.37 0.23 0.36
C ARG A 8 -26.12 -0.34 -1.06
N ARG A 9 -25.92 -1.67 -1.11
CA ARG A 9 -26.38 -2.66 -2.10
C ARG A 9 -26.35 -2.26 -3.59
N ALA A 10 -25.39 -2.82 -4.32
CA ALA A 10 -25.61 -3.26 -5.70
C ALA A 10 -25.32 -4.77 -5.76
N VAL A 11 -26.37 -5.55 -5.97
CA VAL A 11 -26.31 -7.02 -6.12
C VAL A 11 -26.44 -7.32 -7.62
N ALA A 12 -25.57 -8.21 -8.10
CA ALA A 12 -25.71 -9.11 -9.25
C ALA A 12 -25.82 -8.53 -10.68
N THR A 13 -24.86 -8.93 -11.52
CA THR A 13 -25.17 -9.76 -12.70
C THR A 13 -23.94 -10.56 -13.15
N PRO A 14 -24.01 -11.91 -13.20
CA PRO A 14 -23.04 -12.74 -13.91
C PRO A 14 -23.66 -13.27 -15.20
N ILE A 15 -23.18 -12.82 -16.37
CA ILE A 15 -23.46 -13.46 -17.68
C ILE A 15 -22.27 -13.06 -18.59
N LEU A 16 -21.19 -13.84 -18.63
CA LEU A 16 -20.89 -14.96 -19.53
C LEU A 16 -20.24 -14.56 -20.87
N ALA A 17 -19.24 -15.38 -21.22
CA ALA A 17 -18.76 -15.72 -22.56
C ALA A 17 -17.67 -14.83 -23.19
N GLY A 18 -16.51 -15.45 -23.43
CA GLY A 18 -15.49 -14.95 -24.36
C GLY A 18 -14.10 -15.55 -24.16
N GLY A 19 -13.93 -16.85 -24.40
CA GLY A 19 -12.60 -17.45 -24.52
C GLY A 19 -12.05 -17.35 -25.95
N CYS A 20 -10.73 -17.18 -26.08
CA CYS A 20 -9.86 -17.92 -27.01
C CYS A 20 -8.40 -17.49 -26.82
N GLY A 21 -7.52 -18.48 -26.64
CA GLY A 21 -6.10 -18.27 -26.41
C GLY A 21 -5.27 -18.08 -27.67
N CYS A 22 -4.03 -17.62 -27.46
CA CYS A 22 -2.83 -18.15 -28.11
C CYS A 22 -1.62 -17.72 -27.28
N GLY A 23 -0.76 -18.69 -26.98
CA GLY A 23 0.36 -18.52 -26.07
C GLY A 23 1.51 -17.72 -26.67
N PHE A 24 2.14 -16.92 -25.82
CA PHE A 24 3.55 -16.59 -25.94
C PHE A 24 4.19 -16.74 -24.56
N ALA A 25 4.89 -17.85 -24.38
CA ALA A 25 5.80 -18.03 -23.27
C ALA A 25 7.03 -17.15 -23.51
N PHE A 26 7.04 -15.93 -22.95
CA PHE A 26 8.27 -15.18 -22.79
C PHE A 26 8.97 -15.69 -21.52
N SER A 27 9.88 -16.64 -21.71
CA SER A 27 10.92 -16.96 -20.74
C SER A 27 11.75 -15.70 -20.49
N GLY A 28 11.48 -15.05 -19.36
CA GLY A 28 12.26 -13.95 -18.84
C GLY A 28 12.50 -14.14 -17.35
N ALA A 29 13.29 -15.14 -16.98
CA ALA A 29 13.86 -15.23 -15.64
C ALA A 29 14.88 -14.09 -15.48
N ALA A 30 14.41 -12.95 -15.02
CA ALA A 30 15.23 -11.83 -14.58
C ALA A 30 15.04 -11.66 -13.08
N ALA A 31 15.53 -12.61 -12.29
CA ALA A 31 15.80 -12.40 -10.87
C ALA A 31 17.00 -11.45 -10.75
N ARG A 32 16.75 -10.17 -11.00
CA ARG A 32 17.66 -9.09 -10.64
C ARG A 32 17.48 -8.83 -9.15
N VAL A 33 18.58 -8.92 -8.43
CA VAL A 33 18.73 -8.71 -6.99
C VAL A 33 18.07 -7.41 -6.54
N GLY A 34 17.35 -7.47 -5.42
CA GLY A 34 17.01 -6.33 -4.58
C GLY A 34 15.56 -5.90 -4.62
N ASP A 35 14.64 -6.76 -4.17
CA ASP A 35 13.37 -6.25 -3.62
C ASP A 35 13.71 -5.66 -2.25
N VAL A 36 14.20 -4.42 -2.25
CA VAL A 36 14.56 -3.69 -1.04
C VAL A 36 13.38 -2.80 -0.66
N GLN A 37 12.18 -3.38 -0.66
CA GLN A 37 10.92 -2.70 -0.39
C GLN A 37 10.04 -3.60 0.46
N GLU A 38 9.50 -3.06 1.55
CA GLU A 38 8.58 -3.77 2.44
C GLU A 38 7.27 -3.01 2.54
N SER A 39 6.15 -3.73 2.48
CA SER A 39 4.81 -3.15 2.64
C SER A 39 4.37 -3.21 4.10
N GLU A 40 4.09 -2.05 4.71
CA GLU A 40 3.57 -1.95 6.07
C GLU A 40 2.24 -1.21 6.10
N THR A 41 1.33 -1.62 6.99
CA THR A 41 0.06 -0.93 7.20
C THR A 41 0.12 -0.06 8.46
N VAL A 42 -0.02 1.25 8.30
CA VAL A 42 -0.04 2.21 9.41
C VAL A 42 -1.40 2.83 9.61
N GLN A 43 -1.72 3.29 10.82
CA GLN A 43 -2.99 3.95 11.10
C GLN A 43 -2.88 5.47 10.91
N CYS A 44 -3.79 6.04 10.11
CA CYS A 44 -3.87 7.48 9.92
C CYS A 44 -4.31 8.18 11.23
N PRO A 45 -3.54 9.17 11.75
CA PRO A 45 -3.85 9.85 13.00
C PRO A 45 -5.12 10.73 12.93
N PHE A 46 -5.64 10.98 11.72
CA PHE A 46 -6.80 11.84 11.51
C PHE A 46 -8.13 11.09 11.43
N CYS A 47 -8.17 9.98 10.68
CA CYS A 47 -9.40 9.21 10.47
C CYS A 47 -9.37 7.80 11.08
N GLY A 48 -8.20 7.35 11.55
CA GLY A 48 -8.01 6.02 12.13
C GLY A 48 -8.09 4.87 11.14
N GLN A 49 -8.02 5.14 9.84
CA GLN A 49 -7.99 4.11 8.79
C GLN A 49 -6.57 3.56 8.62
N GLY A 50 -6.46 2.30 8.22
CA GLY A 50 -5.19 1.69 7.84
C GLY A 50 -4.81 2.12 6.43
N ASN A 51 -3.60 2.64 6.28
CA ASN A 51 -2.98 3.01 5.01
C ASN A 51 -1.84 2.04 4.71
N GLU A 52 -1.83 1.48 3.50
CA GLU A 52 -0.73 0.65 3.02
C GLU A 52 0.42 1.53 2.50
N LEU A 53 1.61 1.36 3.09
CA LEU A 53 2.82 2.10 2.73
C LEU A 53 3.89 1.13 2.25
N VAL A 54 4.60 1.50 1.20
CA VAL A 54 5.77 0.78 0.72
C VAL A 54 7.02 1.54 1.18
N LEU A 55 7.80 0.91 2.04
CA LEU A 55 9.03 1.45 2.62
C LEU A 55 10.23 0.87 1.86
N ASP A 56 11.20 1.70 1.52
CA ASP A 56 12.38 1.26 0.80
C ASP A 56 13.47 0.93 1.82
N THR A 57 13.69 -0.35 2.08
CA THR A 57 14.63 -0.82 3.10
C THR A 57 16.10 -0.61 2.69
N SER A 58 16.37 0.01 1.52
CA SER A 58 17.75 0.37 1.11
C SER A 58 18.21 1.64 1.82
N VAL A 59 17.25 2.41 2.34
CA VAL A 59 17.49 3.63 3.10
C VAL A 59 17.36 3.31 4.59
N ALA A 60 18.45 3.53 5.34
CA ALA A 60 18.48 3.21 6.76
C ALA A 60 17.47 4.01 7.59
N SER A 61 17.22 5.26 7.21
CA SER A 61 16.20 6.10 7.83
C SER A 61 15.55 7.00 6.78
N GLN A 62 14.24 6.87 6.64
CA GLN A 62 13.45 7.64 5.69
C GLN A 62 12.36 8.44 6.41
N ARG A 63 12.21 9.70 6.01
CA ARG A 63 11.17 10.61 6.50
C ARG A 63 10.48 11.21 5.29
N PHE A 64 9.17 11.01 5.19
CA PHE A 64 8.39 11.48 4.07
C PHE A 64 6.96 11.80 4.49
N THR A 65 6.30 12.67 3.73
CA THR A 65 4.88 12.99 3.92
C THR A 65 4.07 12.23 2.89
N THR A 66 3.00 11.59 3.34
CA THR A 66 2.05 10.88 2.48
C THR A 66 0.62 11.29 2.83
N ASP A 67 -0.26 11.32 1.85
CA ASP A 67 -1.66 11.65 2.07
C ASP A 67 -2.48 10.40 2.41
N CYS A 68 -3.52 10.59 3.24
CA CYS A 68 -4.42 9.48 3.54
C CYS A 68 -5.36 9.19 2.36
N GLU A 69 -5.38 7.95 1.87
CA GLU A 69 -6.29 7.52 0.80
C GLU A 69 -7.80 7.68 1.13
N VAL A 70 -8.14 7.77 2.41
CA VAL A 70 -9.54 7.95 2.87
C VAL A 70 -9.89 9.40 3.16
N CYS A 71 -9.04 10.13 3.89
CA CYS A 71 -9.35 11.50 4.34
C CYS A 71 -8.56 12.61 3.64
N CYS A 72 -7.67 12.26 2.70
CA CYS A 72 -6.83 13.18 1.91
C CYS A 72 -6.02 14.17 2.75
N ARG A 73 -5.73 13.84 4.02
CA ARG A 73 -4.92 14.67 4.90
C ARG A 73 -3.47 14.19 4.89
N PRO A 74 -2.50 15.09 4.69
CA PRO A 74 -1.09 14.73 4.74
C PRO A 74 -0.68 14.42 6.18
N PHE A 75 0.05 13.32 6.36
CA PHE A 75 0.71 12.96 7.61
C PHE A 75 2.16 12.57 7.33
N GLU A 76 3.00 12.70 8.34
CA GLU A 76 4.43 12.41 8.22
C GLU A 76 4.74 11.02 8.74
N VAL A 77 5.56 10.29 8.00
CA VAL A 77 5.99 8.94 8.32
C VAL A 77 7.50 8.93 8.49
N PHE A 78 7.94 8.29 9.56
CA PHE A 78 9.33 8.06 9.89
C PHE A 78 9.53 6.55 9.96
N ALA A 79 10.39 6.02 9.11
CA ALA A 79 10.74 4.61 9.14
C ALA A 79 12.25 4.45 9.30
N GLU A 80 12.63 3.58 10.22
CA GLU A 80 13.99 3.07 10.37
C GLU A 80 14.02 1.64 9.83
N CYS A 81 14.94 1.41 8.89
CA CYS A 81 15.05 0.16 8.16
C CYS A 81 16.51 -0.30 8.13
N GLU A 82 16.71 -1.59 7.97
CA GLU A 82 18.00 -2.17 7.56
C GLU A 82 17.79 -2.92 6.23
N PRO A 83 18.85 -3.25 5.49
CA PRO A 83 18.73 -3.88 4.18
C PRO A 83 17.96 -5.22 4.24
N GLY A 84 16.67 -5.19 3.89
CA GLY A 84 15.76 -6.34 3.94
C GLY A 84 14.94 -6.50 5.23
N GLU A 85 14.96 -5.53 6.16
CA GLU A 85 14.12 -5.54 7.36
C GLU A 85 13.67 -4.14 7.79
N VAL A 86 12.49 -4.03 8.38
CA VAL A 86 11.96 -2.78 8.96
C VAL A 86 12.10 -2.87 10.48
N LEU A 87 12.79 -1.88 11.08
CA LEU A 87 13.04 -1.87 12.53
C LEU A 87 11.92 -1.17 13.29
N SER A 88 11.47 -0.02 12.79
CA SER A 88 10.45 0.81 13.46
C SER A 88 9.80 1.78 12.49
N VAL A 89 8.49 2.00 12.67
CA VAL A 89 7.70 2.95 11.90
C VAL A 89 6.87 3.81 12.83
N GLU A 90 7.02 5.12 12.71
CA GLU A 90 6.30 6.12 13.46
C GLU A 90 5.52 7.04 12.52
N VAL A 91 4.32 7.42 12.95
CA VAL A 91 3.43 8.30 12.18
C VAL A 91 3.04 9.50 13.03
N GLN A 92 3.22 10.70 12.48
CA GLN A 92 2.88 11.95 13.14
C GLN A 92 1.88 12.76 12.31
N ALA A 93 0.91 13.37 12.99
CA ALA A 93 0.08 14.41 12.40
C ALA A 93 0.93 15.67 12.15
N ASN A 94 0.94 16.13 10.89
CA ASN A 94 1.54 17.40 10.47
C ASN A 94 0.49 18.52 10.45
#